data_AF-A0A525VV60-F1
#
_entry.id   AF-A0A525VV60-F1
#
_cell.length_a   1.000
_cell.length_b   1.000
_cell.length_c   1.000
_cell.angle_alpha   90.00
_cell.angle_beta   90.00
_cell.angle_gamma   90.00
#
_symmetry.space_group_name_H-M   'P 1'
#
loop_
_entity.id
_entity.type
_entity.pdbx_description
1 polymer ?
#
loop_
_entity_poly.entity_id
_entity_poly.type
_entity_poly.pdbx_seq_one_letter_code
_entity_poly.pdbx_strand_id
1 'polypeptide(L)'
;MMLDQGLTMVRAAIVFGLLGMAAPPVWSEEKQVMMNEQERTARIKELQRERTKVEDELRRLRLQPEGTARSTVPRSEFSNQPTRSMKESLESVPGVSARPGSSGRDMQFSIRGSK
;
A
#
# COMPACT_ATOMS: atom_id res chain seq x y z
N MET A 1 -79.99 -12.66 18.86
CA MET A 1 -78.82 -11.94 18.32
C MET A 1 -77.52 -12.50 18.94
N MET A 2 -77.19 -13.78 18.73
CA MET A 2 -75.98 -14.42 19.32
C MET A 2 -75.26 -15.36 18.34
N LEU A 3 -75.50 -15.27 17.03
CA LEU A 3 -74.83 -16.12 16.03
C LEU A 3 -73.79 -15.37 15.15
N ASP A 4 -73.79 -14.04 15.14
CA ASP A 4 -72.89 -13.22 14.29
C ASP A 4 -71.51 -12.92 14.91
N GLN A 5 -71.34 -13.14 16.21
CA GLN A 5 -70.08 -12.85 16.91
C GLN A 5 -69.00 -13.95 16.72
N GLY A 6 -69.40 -15.19 16.42
CA GLY A 6 -68.45 -16.27 16.17
C GLY A 6 -67.76 -16.18 14.80
N LEU A 7 -68.50 -15.75 13.77
CA LEU A 7 -68.00 -15.66 12.40
C LEU A 7 -67.04 -14.46 12.20
N THR A 8 -67.27 -13.37 12.94
CA THR A 8 -66.42 -12.18 12.93
C THR A 8 -65.08 -12.42 13.62
N MET A 9 -65.05 -13.19 14.70
CA MET A 9 -63.83 -13.64 15.38
C MET A 9 -62.96 -14.55 14.48
N VAL A 10 -63.56 -15.49 13.75
CA VAL A 10 -62.81 -16.41 12.86
C VAL A 10 -62.21 -15.67 11.67
N ARG A 11 -62.91 -14.67 11.11
CA ARG A 11 -62.38 -13.83 10.04
C ARG A 11 -61.21 -12.95 10.51
N ALA A 12 -61.26 -12.43 11.74
CA ALA A 12 -60.16 -11.62 12.30
C ALA A 12 -58.87 -12.44 12.50
N ALA A 13 -58.99 -13.70 12.95
CA ALA A 13 -57.84 -14.59 13.14
C ALA A 13 -57.15 -14.98 11.83
N ILE A 14 -57.92 -15.18 10.75
CA ILE A 14 -57.37 -15.55 9.43
C ILE A 14 -56.63 -14.36 8.78
N VAL A 15 -57.10 -13.13 8.98
CA VAL A 15 -56.42 -11.93 8.47
C VAL A 15 -55.10 -11.66 9.21
N PHE A 16 -55.03 -11.94 10.52
CA PHE A 16 -53.77 -11.83 11.27
C PHE A 16 -52.77 -12.97 10.96
N GLY A 17 -53.25 -14.19 10.71
CA GLY A 17 -52.39 -15.32 10.33
C GLY A 17 -51.70 -15.16 8.97
N LEU A 18 -52.31 -14.41 8.04
CA LEU A 18 -51.76 -14.16 6.71
C LEU A 18 -50.92 -12.87 6.62
N LEU A 19 -51.03 -11.94 7.56
CA LEU A 19 -50.26 -10.69 7.54
C LEU A 19 -48.83 -10.84 8.11
N GLY A 20 -48.54 -11.93 8.84
CA GLY A 20 -47.22 -12.22 9.40
C GLY A 20 -46.20 -12.81 8.41
N MET A 21 -46.60 -13.15 7.18
CA MET A 21 -45.78 -13.92 6.23
C MET A 21 -45.34 -13.13 4.99
N ALA A 22 -45.58 -11.82 4.94
CA ALA A 22 -45.28 -10.99 3.77
C ALA A 22 -44.35 -9.79 4.06
N ALA A 23 -43.56 -9.84 5.13
CA ALA A 23 -42.38 -8.98 5.22
C ALA A 23 -41.24 -9.69 4.47
N PRO A 24 -40.70 -9.15 3.37
CA PRO A 24 -39.43 -9.65 2.85
C PRO A 24 -38.38 -9.59 3.98
N PRO A 25 -37.45 -10.55 4.06
CA PRO A 25 -36.49 -10.60 5.16
C PRO A 25 -35.46 -9.49 5.00
N VAL A 26 -35.81 -8.25 5.36
CA VAL A 26 -34.90 -7.10 5.48
C VAL A 26 -33.65 -7.47 6.30
N TRP A 27 -33.80 -8.39 7.25
CA TRP A 27 -32.73 -8.91 8.11
C TRP A 27 -31.71 -9.78 7.37
N SER A 28 -32.04 -10.34 6.20
CA SER A 28 -31.11 -11.15 5.40
C SER A 28 -30.19 -10.28 4.54
N GLU A 29 -30.70 -9.19 3.98
CA GLU A 29 -29.90 -8.21 3.22
C GLU A 29 -28.97 -7.43 4.16
N GLU A 30 -29.46 -7.01 5.34
CA GLU A 30 -28.65 -6.30 6.34
C GLU A 30 -27.46 -7.16 6.82
N LYS A 31 -27.65 -8.46 7.03
CA LYS A 31 -26.55 -9.39 7.39
C LYS A 31 -25.53 -9.56 6.26
N GLN A 32 -25.97 -9.62 5.01
CA GLN A 32 -25.05 -9.73 3.87
C GLN A 32 -24.24 -8.44 3.65
N VAL A 33 -24.88 -7.27 3.81
CA VAL A 33 -24.21 -5.97 3.74
C VAL A 33 -23.17 -5.82 4.86
N MET A 34 -23.53 -6.18 6.09
CA MET A 34 -22.62 -6.15 7.24
C MET A 34 -21.42 -7.09 7.08
N MET A 35 -21.62 -8.28 6.50
CA MET A 35 -20.53 -9.23 6.23
C MET A 35 -19.56 -8.69 5.16
N ASN A 36 -20.09 -8.08 4.08
CA ASN A 36 -19.28 -7.44 3.04
C ASN A 36 -18.50 -6.22 3.59
N GLU A 37 -19.11 -5.44 4.47
CA GLU A 37 -18.45 -4.30 5.12
C GLU A 37 -17.35 -4.76 6.10
N GLN A 38 -17.57 -5.87 6.81
CA GLN A 38 -16.54 -6.50 7.64
C GLN A 38 -15.34 -7.00 6.83
N GLU A 39 -15.57 -7.61 5.66
CA GLU A 39 -14.48 -8.03 4.77
C GLU A 39 -13.70 -6.82 4.22
N ARG A 40 -14.40 -5.76 3.82
CA ARG A 40 -13.76 -4.50 3.36
C ARG A 40 -12.92 -3.85 4.46
N THR A 41 -13.44 -3.76 5.68
CA THR A 41 -12.71 -3.17 6.81
C THR A 41 -11.51 -4.03 7.22
N ALA A 42 -11.64 -5.36 7.19
CA ALA A 42 -10.51 -6.28 7.40
C ALA A 42 -9.42 -6.07 6.34
N ARG A 43 -9.80 -5.93 5.06
CA ARG A 43 -8.87 -5.69 3.97
C ARG A 43 -8.17 -4.33 4.07
N ILE A 44 -8.90 -3.29 4.45
CA ILE A 44 -8.33 -1.95 4.69
C ILE A 44 -7.30 -2.02 5.83
N LYS A 45 -7.62 -2.72 6.92
CA LYS A 45 -6.71 -2.89 8.06
C LYS A 45 -5.45 -3.67 7.69
N GLU A 46 -5.57 -4.68 6.84
CA GLU A 46 -4.44 -5.42 6.29
C GLU A 46 -3.54 -4.51 5.43
N LEU A 47 -4.12 -3.77 4.49
CA LEU A 47 -3.39 -2.82 3.65
C LEU A 47 -2.70 -1.72 4.47
N GLN A 48 -3.33 -1.26 5.55
CA GLN A 48 -2.70 -0.31 6.47
C GLN A 48 -1.47 -0.91 7.16
N ARG A 49 -1.53 -2.18 7.59
CA ARG A 49 -0.36 -2.88 8.15
C ARG A 49 0.77 -3.00 7.13
N GLU A 50 0.45 -3.38 5.90
CA GLU A 50 1.43 -3.43 4.83
C GLU A 50 2.08 -2.07 4.57
N ARG A 51 1.27 -0.99 4.53
CA ARG A 51 1.81 0.38 4.41
C ARG A 51 2.74 0.72 5.56
N THR A 52 2.36 0.46 6.81
CA THR A 52 3.21 0.76 7.97
C THR A 52 4.53 -0.02 7.92
N LYS A 53 4.50 -1.28 7.46
CA LYS A 53 5.71 -2.09 7.28
C LYS A 53 6.64 -1.49 6.23
N VAL A 54 6.09 -1.10 5.07
CA VAL A 54 6.86 -0.45 4.00
C VAL A 54 7.43 0.89 4.46
N GLU A 55 6.66 1.68 5.20
CA GLU A 55 7.13 2.96 5.74
C GLU A 55 8.26 2.79 6.76
N ASP A 56 8.17 1.79 7.63
CA ASP A 56 9.20 1.46 8.60
C ASP A 56 10.49 0.96 7.92
N GLU A 57 10.36 0.10 6.91
CA GLU A 57 11.49 -0.34 6.08
C GLU A 57 12.14 0.85 5.35
N LEU A 58 11.34 1.74 4.78
CA LEU A 58 11.84 2.97 4.14
C LEU A 58 12.54 3.89 5.14
N ARG A 59 12.02 4.03 6.36
CA ARG A 59 12.66 4.82 7.42
C ARG A 59 14.02 4.23 7.78
N ARG A 60 14.11 2.90 7.95
CA ARG A 60 15.38 2.20 8.21
C ARG A 60 16.40 2.40 7.09
N LEU A 61 15.96 2.38 5.83
CA LEU A 61 16.83 2.65 4.67
C LEU A 61 17.24 4.12 4.57
N ARG A 62 16.40 5.05 5.03
CA ARG A 62 16.68 6.50 5.03
C ARG A 62 17.58 6.96 6.16
N LEU A 63 17.58 6.26 7.29
CA LEU A 63 18.51 6.51 8.38
C LEU A 63 19.92 6.22 7.89
N GLN A 64 20.60 7.27 7.41
CA GLN A 64 22.03 7.19 7.11
C GLN A 64 22.76 6.92 8.44
N PRO A 65 23.69 5.97 8.49
CA PRO A 65 24.52 5.77 9.67
C PRO A 65 25.27 7.06 9.97
N GLU A 66 25.17 7.55 11.21
CA GLU A 66 25.85 8.77 11.62
C GLU A 66 27.36 8.66 11.35
N GLY A 67 27.96 9.75 10.87
CA GLY A 67 29.37 9.79 10.48
C GLY A 67 29.68 9.31 9.05
N THR A 68 28.69 8.89 8.26
CA THR A 68 28.92 8.54 6.84
C THR A 68 28.71 9.74 5.92
N ALA A 69 29.77 10.15 5.20
CA ALA A 69 29.67 11.18 4.17
C ALA A 69 29.28 10.54 2.82
N ARG A 70 28.07 10.85 2.34
CA ARG A 70 27.60 10.46 0.99
C ARG A 70 27.61 11.67 0.07
N SER A 71 28.20 11.50 -1.11
CA SER A 71 28.06 12.46 -2.21
C SER A 71 27.33 11.77 -3.36
N THR A 72 26.38 12.47 -3.99
CA THR A 72 25.64 11.98 -5.14
C THR A 72 25.46 13.11 -6.12
N VAL A 73 25.67 12.82 -7.40
CA VAL A 73 25.48 13.79 -8.49
C VAL A 73 24.19 13.43 -9.24
N PRO A 74 23.19 14.32 -9.32
CA PRO A 74 21.95 14.05 -10.03
C PRO A 74 22.18 13.94 -11.54
N ARG A 75 21.36 13.12 -12.20
CA ARG A 75 21.47 12.88 -13.64
C ARG A 75 21.33 14.14 -14.50
N SER A 76 20.62 15.15 -14.00
CA SER A 76 20.45 16.44 -14.67
C SER A 76 21.78 17.18 -14.90
N GLU A 77 22.79 16.98 -14.05
CA GLU A 77 24.11 17.61 -14.22
C GLU A 77 24.87 17.08 -15.45
N PHE A 78 24.57 15.85 -15.88
CA PHE A 78 25.17 15.25 -17.08
C PHE A 78 24.32 15.45 -18.35
N SER A 79 23.24 16.24 -18.28
CA SER A 79 22.35 16.46 -19.44
C SER A 79 23.06 17.14 -20.62
N ASN A 80 23.95 18.09 -20.33
CA ASN A 80 24.71 18.85 -21.33
C ASN A 80 26.04 18.17 -21.72
N GLN A 81 26.50 17.22 -20.90
CA GLN A 81 27.70 16.43 -21.15
C GLN A 81 27.39 14.96 -20.82
N PRO A 82 26.78 14.23 -21.77
CA PRO A 82 26.46 12.83 -21.57
C PRO A 82 27.76 12.05 -21.32
N THR A 83 27.84 11.40 -20.16
CA THR A 83 29.01 10.59 -19.82
C THR A 83 29.02 9.33 -20.67
N ARG A 84 30.10 9.11 -21.41
CA ARG A 84 30.32 7.95 -22.26
C ARG A 84 31.09 6.84 -21.55
N SER A 85 31.81 7.19 -20.49
CA SER A 85 32.61 6.27 -19.70
C SER A 85 32.35 6.39 -18.20
N MET A 86 32.67 5.32 -17.46
CA MET A 86 32.59 5.33 -16.00
C MET A 86 33.53 6.38 -15.38
N LYS A 87 34.68 6.62 -16.01
CA LYS A 87 35.63 7.66 -15.57
C LYS A 87 34.97 9.04 -15.60
N GLU A 88 34.37 9.43 -16.73
CA GLU A 88 33.67 10.71 -16.88
C GLU A 88 32.53 10.86 -15.86
N SER A 89 31.85 9.77 -15.52
CA SER A 89 30.77 9.78 -14.52
C SER A 89 31.26 10.06 -13.10
N LEU A 90 32.53 9.77 -12.80
CA LEU A 90 33.14 9.96 -11.49
C LEU A 90 33.90 11.28 -11.36
N GLU A 91 34.14 11.99 -12.46
CA GLU A 91 34.84 13.29 -12.45
C GLU A 91 34.04 14.38 -11.72
N SER A 92 32.71 14.27 -11.68
CA SER A 92 31.84 15.18 -10.91
C SER A 92 31.71 14.80 -9.43
N VAL A 93 32.17 13.61 -9.02
CA VAL A 93 32.06 13.14 -7.64
C VAL A 93 33.27 13.62 -6.83
N PRO A 94 33.09 14.50 -5.84
CA PRO A 94 34.20 15.07 -5.08
C PRO A 94 34.94 14.00 -4.26
N GLY A 95 36.27 14.07 -4.30
CA GLY A 95 37.13 13.16 -3.53
C GLY A 95 37.24 11.75 -4.10
N VAL A 96 36.67 11.50 -5.29
CA VAL A 96 36.82 10.26 -6.05
C VAL A 96 37.69 10.53 -7.28
N SER A 97 38.61 9.64 -7.58
CA SER A 97 39.36 9.65 -8.85
C SER A 97 39.37 8.27 -9.47
N ALA A 98 39.29 8.20 -10.79
CA ALA A 98 39.30 6.96 -11.55
C ALA A 98 40.45 6.99 -12.57
N ARG A 99 41.22 5.90 -12.64
CA ARG A 99 42.31 5.73 -13.62
C ARG A 99 42.21 4.36 -14.28
N PRO A 100 42.53 4.24 -15.58
CA PRO A 100 42.67 2.94 -16.21
C PRO A 100 43.71 2.09 -15.48
N GLY A 101 43.37 0.83 -15.21
CA GLY A 101 44.29 -0.16 -14.69
C GLY A 101 45.28 -0.65 -15.75
N SER A 102 46.25 -1.46 -15.32
CA SER A 102 47.32 -1.99 -16.17
C SER A 102 46.80 -2.72 -17.42
N SER A 103 45.67 -3.43 -17.31
CA SER A 103 45.08 -4.20 -18.41
C SER A 103 44.27 -3.36 -19.41
N GLY A 104 44.01 -2.07 -19.11
CA GLY A 104 43.13 -1.21 -19.89
C GLY A 104 41.63 -1.58 -19.86
N ARG A 105 41.29 -2.76 -19.33
CA ARG A 105 39.90 -3.22 -19.13
C ARG A 105 39.40 -2.96 -17.71
N ASP A 106 40.32 -2.89 -16.76
CA ASP A 106 40.01 -2.63 -15.36
C ASP A 106 40.12 -1.13 -15.05
N MET A 107 39.33 -0.64 -14.10
CA MET A 107 39.43 0.72 -13.55
C MET A 107 39.87 0.65 -12.10
N GLN A 108 40.87 1.47 -11.76
CA GLN A 108 41.26 1.71 -10.37
C GLN A 108 40.57 2.96 -9.87
N PHE A 109 39.92 2.86 -8.72
CA PHE A 109 39.26 3.98 -8.05
C PHE A 109 40.02 4.35 -6.80
N SER A 110 40.13 5.64 -6.54
CA SER A 110 40.66 6.14 -5.29
C SER A 110 39.67 7.08 -4.64
N ILE A 111 39.37 6.85 -3.37
CA ILE A 111 38.45 7.66 -2.56
C ILE A 111 39.26 8.28 -1.43
N ARG A 112 39.43 9.60 -1.43
CA ARG A 112 40.26 10.32 -0.45
C ARG A 112 41.68 9.74 -0.30
N GLY A 113 42.27 9.23 -1.40
CA GLY A 113 43.64 8.73 -1.42
C GLY A 113 43.82 7.25 -1.05
N SER A 114 42.77 6.53 -0.63
CA SER A 114 42.82 5.07 -0.57
C SER A 114 42.86 4.50 -1.99
N LYS A 115 43.64 3.44 -2.23
CA LYS A 115 43.78 2.78 -3.52
C LYS A 115 43.45 1.31 -3.38
#